data_AF-A0A936YQX0-F1
#
_entry.id   AF-A0A936YQX0-F1
#
_cell.length_a   1.000
_cell.length_b   1.000
_cell.length_c   1.000
_cell.angle_alpha   90.00
_cell.angle_beta   90.00
_cell.angle_gamma   90.00
#
_symmetry.space_group_name_H-M   'P 1'
#
loop_
_entity.id
_entity.type
_entity.pdbx_description
1 polymer ?
#
loop_
_entity_poly.entity_id
_entity_poly.type
_entity_poly.pdbx_seq_one_letter_code
_entity_poly.pdbx_strand_id
1 'polypeptide(L)'
;MSLLDNIGNLISDAMAGKQIDLMSLAQQALGNSGGMAQILNQLQQAGLGEQVSSWLGNSGNLPISAEQIKAALGNEQLANLAASLGIDINQVASVLSQQLPDAVDKASPNGQLDS
;
A
#
# COMPACT_ATOMS: atom_id res chain seq x y z
N MET A 1 -11.57 -0.07 -21.53
CA MET A 1 -12.89 -0.67 -21.27
C MET A 1 -12.69 -2.08 -20.72
N SER A 2 -12.22 -2.24 -19.48
CA SER A 2 -11.90 -3.59 -18.93
C SER A 2 -12.06 -3.71 -17.42
N LEU A 3 -12.82 -2.82 -16.77
CA LEU A 3 -13.14 -2.96 -15.34
C LEU A 3 -14.53 -3.59 -15.14
N LEU A 4 -15.42 -3.50 -16.13
CA LEU A 4 -16.76 -4.07 -16.10
C LEU A 4 -16.74 -5.58 -16.42
N ASP A 5 -15.89 -6.03 -17.35
CA ASP A 5 -15.73 -7.46 -17.67
C ASP A 5 -15.11 -8.25 -16.51
N ASN A 6 -14.19 -7.64 -15.75
CA ASN A 6 -13.51 -8.33 -14.66
C ASN A 6 -14.46 -8.59 -13.48
N ILE A 7 -15.39 -7.67 -13.21
CA ILE A 7 -16.42 -7.83 -12.17
C ILE A 7 -17.46 -8.89 -12.60
N GLY A 8 -17.84 -8.91 -13.88
CA GLY A 8 -18.73 -9.94 -14.43
C GLY A 8 -18.17 -11.37 -14.26
N ASN A 9 -16.86 -11.54 -14.46
CA ASN A 9 -16.19 -12.84 -14.28
C ASN A 9 -16.05 -13.23 -12.81
N LEU A 10 -15.75 -12.29 -11.91
CA LEU A 10 -15.68 -12.54 -10.46
C LEU A 10 -17.00 -13.05 -9.88
N ILE A 11 -18.12 -12.45 -10.31
CA ILE A 11 -19.47 -12.85 -9.86
C ILE A 11 -19.84 -14.21 -10.48
N SER A 12 -19.47 -14.46 -11.73
CA SER A 12 -19.72 -15.72 -12.41
C SER A 12 -18.93 -16.88 -11.79
N ASP A 13 -17.68 -16.67 -11.38
CA ASP A 13 -16.86 -17.68 -10.69
C ASP A 13 -17.33 -17.96 -9.25
N ALA A 14 -17.79 -16.92 -8.54
CA ALA A 14 -18.40 -17.07 -7.21
C ALA A 14 -19.72 -17.87 -7.27
N MET A 15 -20.53 -17.66 -8.31
CA MET A 15 -21.75 -18.45 -8.54
C MET A 15 -21.47 -19.85 -9.08
N ALA A 16 -20.32 -20.08 -9.72
CA ALA A 16 -19.87 -21.40 -10.18
C ALA A 16 -19.24 -22.26 -9.07
N GLY A 17 -19.14 -21.75 -7.83
CA GLY A 17 -18.61 -22.49 -6.68
C GLY A 17 -17.09 -22.66 -6.71
N LYS A 18 -16.38 -21.88 -7.53
CA LYS A 18 -14.92 -21.90 -7.57
C LYS A 18 -14.39 -21.11 -6.37
N GLN A 19 -13.47 -21.70 -5.61
CA GLN A 19 -12.86 -21.03 -4.46
C GLN A 19 -12.27 -19.70 -4.92
N ILE A 20 -12.77 -18.61 -4.34
CA ILE A 20 -12.23 -17.28 -4.54
C ILE A 20 -10.78 -17.32 -4.05
N ASP A 21 -9.86 -17.19 -4.98
CA ASP A 21 -8.43 -17.33 -4.72
C ASP A 21 -7.96 -16.06 -3.99
N LEU A 22 -7.88 -16.15 -2.65
CA LEU A 22 -7.43 -15.04 -1.79
C LEU A 22 -6.02 -14.56 -2.17
N MET A 23 -5.19 -15.45 -2.70
CA MET A 23 -3.85 -15.11 -3.18
C MET A 23 -3.92 -14.17 -4.38
N SER A 24 -4.83 -14.44 -5.32
CA SER A 24 -5.10 -13.58 -6.49
C SER A 24 -5.72 -12.24 -6.10
N LEU A 25 -6.58 -12.20 -5.08
CA LEU A 25 -7.11 -10.94 -4.53
C LEU A 25 -6.03 -10.13 -3.81
N ALA A 26 -5.18 -10.79 -3.03
CA ALA A 26 -4.03 -10.15 -2.39
C ALA A 26 -3.02 -9.67 -3.44
N GLN A 27 -2.77 -10.42 -4.51
CA GLN A 27 -1.94 -10.00 -5.63
C GLN A 27 -2.59 -8.91 -6.49
N GLN A 28 -3.92 -8.80 -6.56
CA GLN A 28 -4.59 -7.65 -7.19
C GLN A 28 -4.58 -6.42 -6.27
N ALA A 29 -4.73 -6.60 -4.96
CA ALA A 29 -4.68 -5.53 -3.97
C ALA A 29 -3.26 -4.98 -3.76
N LEU A 30 -2.24 -5.85 -3.82
CA LEU A 30 -0.83 -5.53 -3.56
C LEU A 30 0.00 -5.41 -4.84
N GLY A 31 -0.35 -6.14 -5.90
CA GLY A 31 0.39 -6.21 -7.17
C GLY A 31 -0.11 -5.26 -8.25
N ASN A 32 -1.13 -4.45 -7.98
CA ASN A 32 -1.28 -3.21 -8.71
C ASN A 32 -0.16 -2.30 -8.19
N SER A 33 0.85 -1.98 -9.00
CA SER A 33 1.95 -1.03 -8.69
C SER A 33 1.46 0.32 -8.11
N GLY A 34 0.14 0.58 -8.19
CA GLY A 34 -0.58 1.62 -7.49
C GLY A 34 -0.66 1.50 -5.96
N GLY A 35 -0.47 0.35 -5.31
CA GLY A 35 -0.60 0.23 -3.84
C GLY A 35 0.44 1.06 -3.09
N MET A 36 1.72 0.84 -3.38
CA MET A 36 2.81 1.62 -2.78
C MET A 36 2.85 3.05 -3.30
N ALA A 37 2.64 3.27 -4.60
CA ALA A 37 2.55 4.60 -5.16
C ALA A 37 1.39 5.42 -4.55
N GLN A 38 0.26 4.80 -4.24
CA GLN A 38 -0.88 5.43 -3.57
C GLN A 38 -0.55 5.75 -2.11
N ILE A 39 0.14 4.87 -1.38
CA ILE A 39 0.57 5.17 -0.01
C ILE A 39 1.52 6.38 -0.01
N LEU A 40 2.48 6.41 -0.93
CA LEU A 40 3.42 7.52 -1.08
C LEU A 40 2.71 8.82 -1.51
N ASN A 41 1.69 8.71 -2.35
CA ASN A 41 0.87 9.85 -2.75
C ASN A 41 0.03 10.39 -1.56
N GLN A 42 -0.56 9.51 -0.75
CA GLN A 42 -1.27 9.86 0.48
C GLN A 42 -0.36 10.55 1.50
N LEU A 43 0.86 10.02 1.69
CA LEU A 43 1.88 10.63 2.54
C LEU A 43 2.27 12.04 2.04
N GLN A 44 2.46 12.20 0.73
CA GLN A 44 2.70 13.53 0.13
C GLN A 44 1.52 14.48 0.35
N GLN A 45 0.28 14.04 0.13
CA GLN A 45 -0.93 14.84 0.35
C GLN A 45 -1.11 15.24 1.82
N ALA A 46 -0.63 14.42 2.76
CA ALA A 46 -0.65 14.69 4.19
C ALA A 46 0.45 15.66 4.65
N GLY A 47 1.27 16.19 3.73
CA GLY A 47 2.38 17.09 4.04
C GLY A 47 3.69 16.37 4.41
N LEU A 48 3.75 15.04 4.25
CA LEU A 48 4.95 14.22 4.52
C LEU A 48 5.78 14.00 3.25
N GLY A 49 5.65 14.91 2.27
CA GLY A 49 6.34 14.82 0.99
C GLY A 49 7.86 14.92 1.12
N GLU A 50 8.37 15.62 2.14
CA GLU A 50 9.81 15.68 2.42
C GLU A 50 10.35 14.32 2.89
N GLN A 51 9.63 13.60 3.74
CA GLN A 51 10.01 12.23 4.13
C GLN A 51 9.98 11.27 2.95
N VAL A 52 8.91 11.31 2.15
CA VAL A 52 8.81 10.51 0.93
C VAL A 52 9.97 10.80 -0.03
N SER A 53 10.28 12.07 -0.26
CA SER A 53 11.37 12.48 -1.14
C SER A 53 12.74 12.07 -0.57
N SER A 54 12.88 12.02 0.75
CA SER A 54 14.09 11.56 1.43
C SER A 54 14.29 10.05 1.33
N TRP A 55 13.22 9.25 1.21
CA TRP A 55 13.31 7.81 0.97
C TRP A 55 13.52 7.49 -0.51
N LEU A 56 12.95 8.30 -1.40
CA LEU A 56 13.18 8.18 -2.85
C LEU A 56 14.58 8.70 -3.22
N GLY A 57 15.10 9.69 -2.50
CA GLY A 57 16.44 10.21 -2.71
C GLY A 57 17.49 9.49 -1.85
N ASN A 58 18.76 9.58 -2.23
CA ASN A 58 19.86 9.02 -1.43
C ASN A 58 20.23 9.91 -0.21
N SER A 59 19.31 10.74 0.27
CA SER A 59 19.56 11.81 1.26
C SER A 59 19.41 11.37 2.72
N GLY A 60 19.23 10.06 2.95
CA GLY A 60 19.09 9.44 4.27
C GLY A 60 17.64 9.37 4.69
N ASN A 61 17.15 8.16 4.98
CA ASN A 61 15.74 7.88 5.21
C ASN A 61 15.20 8.60 6.45
N LEU A 62 14.37 9.63 6.25
CA LEU A 62 13.77 10.35 7.37
C LEU A 62 12.82 9.43 8.15
N PRO A 63 12.87 9.44 9.49
CA PRO A 63 11.94 8.67 10.28
C PRO A 63 10.52 9.21 10.14
N ILE A 64 9.55 8.30 10.26
CA ILE A 64 8.12 8.60 10.28
C ILE A 64 7.50 7.88 11.47
N SER A 65 6.50 8.50 12.08
CA SER A 65 5.77 7.93 13.22
C SER A 65 4.49 7.22 12.77
N ALA A 66 4.05 6.22 13.53
CA ALA A 66 2.78 5.53 13.28
C ALA A 66 1.58 6.50 13.23
N GLU A 67 1.60 7.58 14.03
CA GLU A 67 0.57 8.61 14.00
C GLU A 67 0.55 9.40 12.69
N GLN A 68 1.71 9.70 12.12
CA GLN A 68 1.83 10.37 10.82
C GLN A 68 1.31 9.46 9.69
N ILE A 69 1.63 8.16 9.75
CA ILE A 69 1.11 7.14 8.84
C ILE A 69 -0.42 7.07 8.95
N LYS A 70 -0.96 7.05 10.17
CA LYS A 70 -2.42 7.08 10.40
C LYS A 70 -3.08 8.33 9.87
N ALA A 71 -2.48 9.50 10.10
CA ALA A 71 -2.99 10.77 9.62
C ALA A 71 -2.99 10.82 8.08
N ALA A 72 -1.98 10.22 7.44
CA ALA A 72 -1.83 10.25 5.99
C ALA A 72 -2.69 9.23 5.24
N LEU A 73 -2.64 7.95 5.62
CA LEU A 73 -3.42 6.91 4.95
C LEU A 73 -4.89 6.90 5.38
N GLY A 74 -5.17 7.40 6.59
CA GLY A 74 -6.49 7.34 7.21
C GLY A 74 -6.85 5.95 7.74
N ASN A 75 -7.88 5.92 8.57
CA ASN A 75 -8.35 4.70 9.22
C ASN A 75 -8.85 3.64 8.23
N GLU A 76 -9.47 4.03 7.11
CA GLU A 76 -10.01 3.08 6.14
C GLU A 76 -8.93 2.27 5.42
N GLN A 77 -7.86 2.91 4.93
CA GLN A 77 -6.79 2.18 4.26
C GLN A 77 -6.03 1.29 5.24
N LEU A 78 -5.76 1.80 6.44
CA LEU A 78 -5.13 0.98 7.47
C LEU A 78 -6.03 -0.16 7.95
N ALA A 79 -7.35 0.01 7.96
CA ALA A 79 -8.31 -1.06 8.27
C ALA A 79 -8.28 -2.16 7.21
N ASN A 80 -8.21 -1.79 5.93
CA ASN A 80 -8.08 -2.77 4.85
C ASN A 80 -6.76 -3.54 4.91
N LEU A 81 -5.65 -2.86 5.20
CA LEU A 81 -4.35 -3.50 5.40
C LEU A 81 -4.35 -4.40 6.65
N ALA A 82 -4.94 -3.91 7.74
CA ALA A 82 -5.10 -4.66 8.99
C ALA A 82 -5.89 -5.95 8.78
N ALA A 83 -7.03 -5.86 8.07
CA ALA A 83 -7.84 -7.02 7.71
C ALA A 83 -7.08 -8.01 6.81
N SER A 84 -6.27 -7.50 5.87
CA SER A 84 -5.47 -8.35 4.96
C SER A 84 -4.33 -9.07 5.68
N LEU A 85 -3.73 -8.42 6.69
CA LEU A 85 -2.60 -8.94 7.47
C LEU A 85 -3.04 -9.71 8.72
N GLY A 86 -4.31 -9.63 9.10
CA GLY A 86 -4.84 -10.23 10.32
C GLY A 86 -4.31 -9.59 11.61
N ILE A 87 -3.93 -8.31 11.58
CA ILE A 87 -3.39 -7.55 12.73
C ILE A 87 -4.17 -6.25 12.93
N ASP A 88 -3.99 -5.60 14.08
CA ASP A 88 -4.66 -4.33 14.36
C ASP A 88 -4.13 -3.15 13.51
N ILE A 89 -5.00 -2.18 13.25
CA ILE A 89 -4.68 -0.90 12.58
C ILE A 89 -3.46 -0.19 13.19
N ASN A 90 -3.34 -0.18 14.52
CA ASN A 90 -2.21 0.45 15.20
C ASN A 90 -0.90 -0.34 14.99
N GLN A 91 -0.99 -1.67 14.88
CA GLN A 91 0.16 -2.51 14.58
C GLN A 91 0.59 -2.31 13.13
N VAL A 92 -0.34 -2.27 12.17
CA VAL A 92 -0.04 -1.93 10.77
C VAL A 92 0.69 -0.60 10.68
N ALA A 93 0.15 0.44 11.32
CA ALA A 93 0.77 1.76 11.29
C ALA A 93 2.19 1.76 11.88
N SER A 94 2.41 0.99 12.96
CA SER A 94 3.74 0.84 13.57
C SER A 94 4.71 0.10 12.66
N VAL A 95 4.27 -1.01 12.05
CA VAL A 95 5.08 -1.79 11.09
C VAL A 95 5.44 -0.94 9.88
N LEU A 96 4.46 -0.25 9.30
CA LEU A 96 4.70 0.67 8.18
C LEU A 96 5.68 1.78 8.59
N SER A 97 5.55 2.36 9.78
CA SER A 97 6.45 3.43 10.21
C SER A 97 7.92 3.00 10.30
N GLN A 98 8.18 1.72 10.58
CA GLN A 98 9.54 1.18 10.69
C GLN A 98 10.06 0.61 9.37
N GLN A 99 9.19 -0.01 8.57
CA GLN A 99 9.59 -0.77 7.38
C GLN A 99 9.44 0.01 6.08
N LEU A 100 8.48 0.94 6.01
CA LEU A 100 8.17 1.69 4.80
C LEU A 100 9.34 2.56 4.30
N PRO A 101 10.11 3.26 5.15
CA PRO A 101 11.27 4.03 4.68
C PRO A 101 12.30 3.17 3.95
N ASP A 102 12.65 2.02 4.53
CA ASP A 102 13.64 1.08 3.99
C ASP A 102 13.12 0.35 2.74
N ALA A 103 11.83 0.01 2.72
CA ALA A 103 11.19 -0.60 1.56
C ALA A 103 11.14 0.34 0.35
N VAL A 104 10.85 1.62 0.58
CA VAL A 104 10.80 2.64 -0.48
C VAL A 104 12.19 2.91 -1.04
N ASP A 105 13.19 3.07 -0.16
CA ASP A 105 14.61 3.22 -0.55
C ASP A 105 15.07 2.06 -1.45
N LYS A 106 14.84 0.81 -1.03
CA LYS A 106 15.17 -0.37 -1.83
C LYS A 106 14.41 -0.48 -3.15
N ALA A 107 13.16 -0.02 -3.17
CA ALA A 107 12.32 -0.02 -4.36
C ALA A 107 12.60 1.17 -5.31
N SER A 108 13.42 2.13 -4.89
CA SER A 108 13.77 3.34 -5.67
C SER A 108 15.27 3.46 -5.98
N PRO A 109 15.91 2.42 -6.58
CA PRO A 109 17.34 2.42 -6.84
C PRO A 109 17.82 3.55 -7.78
N ASN A 110 16.93 4.16 -8.56
CA ASN A 110 17.21 5.31 -9.43
C ASN A 110 16.53 6.61 -8.98
N GLY A 111 16.04 6.67 -7.75
CA GLY A 111 15.20 7.77 -7.26
C GLY A 111 13.81 7.86 -7.91
N GLN A 112 13.41 6.78 -8.58
CA GLN A 112 12.07 6.54 -9.09
C GLN A 112 11.71 5.11 -8.68
N LEU A 113 10.46 4.91 -8.25
CA LEU A 113 9.93 3.57 -8.06
C LEU A 113 10.00 2.86 -9.41
N ASP A 114 10.73 1.75 -9.47
CA ASP A 114 10.80 0.93 -10.68
C ASP A 114 9.37 0.44 -10.98
N SER A 115 8.74 1.04 -11.98
CA SER A 115 7.33 0.86 -12.34
C SER A 115 7.12 -0.25 -13.35
#